data_AF-A0A0G4KZB1-F1
#
_entry.id   AF-A0A0G4KZB1-F1
#
_cell.length_a   1.000
_cell.length_b   1.000
_cell.length_c   1.000
_cell.angle_alpha   90.00
_cell.angle_beta   90.00
_cell.angle_gamma   90.00
#
_symmetry.space_group_name_H-M   'P 1'
#
loop_
_entity.id
_entity.type
_entity.pdbx_description
1 polymer ?
#
loop_
_entity_poly.entity_id
_entity_poly.type
_entity_poly.pdbx_seq_one_letter_code
_entity_poly.pdbx_strand_id
1 'polypeptide(L)'
;MSEKGQRGATQDGTVPSLLDLTTENITPNTIRINSQGNDARVTYLASRLVTHLHDFARETRLSTEEWMAALNFLVGCGQISSDVRHEFILLSDVLGLSMLVDSINHPKPPASTEGSVLGPFHTHDAPTLPNGGIMSDDEAGEPLLAICTVKDRHGNPIAGVSIDIWETDSSGHYDVQRQDREAPSERCVMTSDEEGRFWFRGIKPVSYPIPHDGPVGKLVQLLGRHCWRPAHMHFMFAKAGWDELTTALFIRGDPYESSDAVFGVKKSLVVSLDKVDEVTSSEFQVQEAASSYKKHPNSLLSQQSSSADCFHHRILRSTARPVKGPDNRTASRILSAQRDTCPSRRSLALVPLHPEPISHRYPRPAEFMSIENLKTYDPFAEADEDTGVQTKQTQNYIHIRIQQRNGRKTLTTVQGLPKKFDQKKILKVIKKKFACNGTIVNDSEMGEVIQLQGDQRKDVQEFLIDKKEGLELDSKTIKVHGF
;
A
#
# COMPACT_ATOMS: atom_id res chain seq x y z
N MET A 1 33.99 -14.46 15.75
CA MET A 1 34.36 -13.26 14.95
C MET A 1 33.55 -12.09 15.50
N SER A 2 34.20 -10.95 15.74
CA SER A 2 33.65 -9.79 16.44
C SER A 2 32.36 -9.25 15.80
N GLU A 3 31.33 -9.06 16.62
CA GLU A 3 30.19 -8.18 16.34
C GLU A 3 30.71 -6.76 16.10
N LYS A 4 30.91 -6.41 14.83
CA LYS A 4 30.86 -5.01 14.44
C LYS A 4 29.39 -4.67 14.25
N GLY A 5 28.78 -4.13 15.30
CA GLY A 5 27.48 -3.47 15.20
C GLY A 5 27.47 -2.55 13.99
N GLN A 6 26.39 -2.59 13.21
CA GLN A 6 26.18 -1.77 12.03
C GLN A 6 26.29 -0.29 12.43
N ARG A 7 27.49 0.29 12.33
CA ARG A 7 27.68 1.74 12.47
C ARG A 7 27.07 2.38 11.23
N GLY A 8 25.91 3.00 11.41
CA GLY A 8 25.33 3.89 10.40
C GLY A 8 26.37 4.90 9.94
N ALA A 9 26.46 5.08 8.62
CA ALA A 9 27.46 5.94 8.00
C ALA A 9 27.17 7.42 8.28
N THR A 10 27.77 7.98 9.33
CA THR A 10 27.81 9.44 9.54
C THR A 10 29.05 10.03 8.86
N GLN A 11 28.96 11.28 8.38
CA GLN A 11 30.08 11.97 7.73
C GLN A 11 31.31 12.18 8.65
N ASP A 12 31.18 11.97 9.96
CA ASP A 12 32.26 12.12 10.96
C ASP A 12 32.35 10.98 12.00
N GLY A 13 31.58 9.88 11.84
CA GLY A 13 31.59 8.74 12.77
C GLY A 13 31.04 8.99 14.18
N THR A 14 30.59 10.22 14.50
CA THR A 14 30.09 10.59 15.83
C THR A 14 28.56 10.56 15.87
N VAL A 15 28.00 9.82 16.83
CA VAL A 15 26.55 9.81 17.10
C VAL A 15 26.19 11.09 17.86
N PRO A 16 25.15 11.84 17.46
CA PRO A 16 24.79 13.06 18.16
C PRO A 16 24.34 12.76 19.59
N SER A 17 24.80 13.57 20.54
CA SER A 17 24.28 13.54 21.91
C SER A 17 22.80 13.93 21.93
N LEU A 18 22.00 13.16 22.66
CA LEU A 18 20.64 13.52 23.03
C LEU A 18 20.67 14.43 24.27
N LEU A 19 19.68 15.31 24.39
CA LEU A 19 19.43 16.07 25.62
C LEU A 19 18.68 15.20 26.63
N ASP A 20 18.61 15.66 27.89
CA ASP A 20 17.74 15.04 28.90
C ASP A 20 16.28 15.10 28.43
N LEU A 21 15.61 13.95 28.36
CA LEU A 21 14.37 13.81 27.61
C LEU A 21 13.16 14.34 28.39
N THR A 22 12.43 15.26 27.78
CA THR A 22 11.16 15.79 28.29
C THR A 22 10.07 15.67 27.22
N THR A 23 8.82 15.86 27.63
CA THR A 23 7.66 15.92 26.72
C THR A 23 7.81 16.99 25.64
N GLU A 24 8.52 18.08 25.92
CA GLU A 24 8.73 19.20 25.02
C GLU A 24 9.90 18.99 24.05
N ASN A 25 10.91 18.20 24.44
CA ASN A 25 12.14 18.06 23.66
C ASN A 25 12.35 16.68 23.02
N ILE A 26 11.46 15.70 23.26
CA ILE A 26 11.56 14.37 22.65
C ILE A 26 11.50 14.42 21.12
N THR A 27 10.64 15.26 20.53
CA THR A 27 10.52 15.41 19.07
C THR A 27 11.82 15.86 18.39
N PRO A 28 12.45 16.99 18.77
CA PRO A 28 13.72 17.39 18.15
C PRO A 28 14.87 16.40 18.42
N ASN A 29 14.87 15.69 19.56
CA ASN A 29 15.83 14.62 19.83
C ASN A 29 15.66 13.43 18.88
N THR A 30 14.42 12.96 18.66
CA THR A 30 14.12 11.88 17.71
C THR A 30 14.47 12.26 16.27
N ILE A 31 14.18 13.50 15.86
CA ILE A 31 14.57 13.98 14.52
C ILE A 31 16.10 14.00 14.38
N ARG A 32 16.82 14.49 15.40
CA ARG A 32 18.28 14.57 15.39
C ARG A 32 18.94 13.21 15.20
N ILE A 33 18.47 12.19 15.92
CA ILE A 33 19.04 10.83 15.81
C ILE A 33 18.65 10.14 14.50
N ASN A 34 17.46 10.40 13.95
CA ASN A 34 17.02 9.83 12.67
C ASN A 34 17.64 10.54 11.44
N SER A 35 18.29 11.69 11.63
CA SER A 35 18.91 12.48 10.55
C SER A 35 20.38 12.11 10.27
N GLN A 36 20.82 10.93 10.72
CA GLN A 36 22.20 10.45 10.51
C GLN A 36 22.40 9.78 9.13
N GLY A 37 21.33 9.52 8.39
CA GLY A 37 21.39 8.88 7.07
C GLY A 37 21.89 9.82 5.97
N ASN A 38 22.50 9.24 4.93
CA ASN A 38 22.98 10.00 3.76
C ASN A 38 21.86 10.33 2.75
N ASP A 39 20.69 9.70 2.88
CA ASP A 39 19.55 9.99 2.00
C ASP A 39 18.77 11.20 2.54
N ALA A 40 18.88 12.32 1.83
CA ALA A 40 18.22 13.57 2.19
C ALA A 40 16.68 13.46 2.13
N ARG A 41 16.13 12.65 1.21
CA ARG A 41 14.69 12.50 1.04
C ARG A 41 14.10 11.66 2.17
N VAL A 42 14.73 10.53 2.49
CA VAL A 42 14.32 9.66 3.62
C VAL A 42 14.41 10.44 4.93
N THR A 43 15.52 11.16 5.15
CA THR A 43 15.71 12.01 6.33
C THR A 43 14.61 13.06 6.47
N TYR A 44 14.28 13.75 5.37
CA TYR A 44 13.19 14.72 5.36
C TYR A 44 11.84 14.07 5.70
N LEU A 45 11.48 12.96 5.05
CA LEU A 45 10.22 12.27 5.29
C LEU A 45 10.10 11.78 6.74
N ALA A 46 11.15 11.16 7.28
CA ALA A 46 11.20 10.71 8.67
C ALA A 46 11.02 11.89 9.65
N SER A 47 11.67 13.02 9.39
CA SER A 47 11.54 14.21 10.24
C SER A 47 10.09 14.73 10.27
N ARG A 48 9.40 14.74 9.12
CA ARG A 48 8.00 15.18 9.03
C ARG A 48 7.07 14.18 9.70
N LEU A 49 7.27 12.88 9.47
CA LEU A 49 6.46 11.82 10.10
C LEU A 49 6.54 11.90 11.63
N VAL A 50 7.75 11.96 12.19
CA VAL A 50 7.97 12.09 13.63
C VAL A 50 7.28 13.34 14.18
N THR A 51 7.41 14.47 13.47
CA THR A 51 6.76 15.73 13.86
C THR A 51 5.25 15.54 13.97
N HIS A 52 4.59 15.10 12.90
CA HIS A 52 3.13 14.95 12.86
C HIS A 52 2.62 13.89 13.84
N LEU A 53 3.35 12.79 14.03
CA LEU A 53 2.98 11.74 14.98
C LEU A 53 3.05 12.22 16.43
N HIS A 54 4.12 12.91 16.82
CA HIS A 54 4.27 13.46 18.17
C HIS A 54 3.30 14.61 18.42
N ASP A 55 3.02 15.45 17.42
CA ASP A 55 2.04 16.52 17.50
C ASP A 55 0.64 15.94 17.72
N PHE A 56 0.25 14.89 16.98
CA PHE A 56 -1.02 14.18 17.17
C PHE A 56 -1.16 13.65 18.61
N ALA A 57 -0.13 12.97 19.13
CA ALA A 57 -0.15 12.43 20.48
C ALA A 57 -0.30 13.53 21.56
N ARG A 58 0.36 14.69 21.36
CA ARG A 58 0.23 15.83 22.27
C ARG A 58 -1.13 16.51 22.16
N GLU A 59 -1.65 16.68 20.95
CA GLU A 59 -2.94 17.31 20.68
C GLU A 59 -4.09 16.53 21.32
N THR A 60 -4.08 15.20 21.20
CA THR A 60 -5.14 14.34 21.74
C THR A 60 -4.93 13.96 23.19
N ARG A 61 -3.74 14.23 23.75
CA ARG A 61 -3.29 13.69 25.04
C ARG A 61 -3.44 12.17 25.09
N LEU A 62 -2.95 11.50 24.04
CA LEU A 62 -3.08 10.07 23.82
C LEU A 62 -2.72 9.27 25.08
N SER A 63 -3.69 8.51 25.61
CA SER A 63 -3.48 7.67 26.78
C SER A 63 -2.73 6.39 26.44
N THR A 64 -2.16 5.74 27.46
CA THR A 64 -1.50 4.44 27.30
C THR A 64 -2.46 3.38 26.77
N GLU A 65 -3.72 3.39 27.20
CA GLU A 65 -4.74 2.43 26.76
C GLU A 65 -5.09 2.62 25.28
N GLU A 66 -5.31 3.87 24.85
CA GLU A 66 -5.56 4.19 23.43
C GLU A 66 -4.34 3.87 22.55
N TRP A 67 -3.13 4.15 23.05
CA TRP A 67 -1.89 3.81 22.35
C TRP A 67 -1.74 2.29 22.18
N MET A 68 -1.98 1.50 23.23
CA MET A 68 -1.94 0.04 23.14
C MET A 68 -3.04 -0.52 22.22
N ALA A 69 -4.23 0.08 22.22
CA ALA A 69 -5.29 -0.28 21.27
C ALA A 69 -4.88 -0.01 19.82
N ALA A 70 -4.23 1.12 19.54
CA ALA A 70 -3.70 1.45 18.21
C ALA A 70 -2.58 0.50 17.77
N LEU A 71 -1.68 0.10 18.68
CA LEU A 71 -0.66 -0.90 18.37
C LEU A 71 -1.27 -2.27 18.05
N ASN A 72 -2.22 -2.73 18.85
CA ASN A 72 -2.93 -3.99 18.59
C ASN A 72 -3.70 -3.94 17.28
N PHE A 73 -4.27 -2.79 16.91
CA PHE A 73 -4.88 -2.57 15.61
C PHE A 73 -3.88 -2.74 14.46
N LEU A 74 -2.70 -2.10 14.54
CA LEU A 74 -1.65 -2.23 13.53
C LEU A 74 -1.10 -3.66 13.43
N VAL A 75 -0.93 -4.35 14.56
CA VAL A 75 -0.56 -5.76 14.60
C VAL A 75 -1.61 -6.61 13.88
N GLY A 76 -2.90 -6.38 14.17
CA GLY A 76 -4.00 -7.06 13.48
C GLY A 76 -3.99 -6.84 11.98
N CYS A 77 -3.70 -5.62 11.51
CA CYS A 77 -3.59 -5.32 10.08
C CYS A 77 -2.45 -6.12 9.43
N GLY A 78 -1.31 -6.23 10.12
CA GLY A 78 -0.19 -7.04 9.65
C GLY A 78 -0.53 -8.54 9.59
N GLN A 79 -1.17 -9.08 10.63
CA GLN A 79 -1.47 -10.52 10.74
C GLN A 79 -2.49 -11.02 9.71
N ILE A 80 -3.47 -10.18 9.34
CA ILE A 80 -4.50 -10.56 8.36
C ILE A 80 -4.07 -10.32 6.91
N SER A 81 -3.00 -9.54 6.70
CA SER A 81 -2.49 -9.28 5.36
C SER A 81 -1.80 -10.53 4.77
N SER A 82 -1.99 -10.76 3.47
CA SER A 82 -1.44 -11.85 2.67
C SER A 82 -1.08 -11.33 1.26
N ASP A 83 -0.68 -12.23 0.35
CA ASP A 83 -0.36 -11.89 -1.05
C ASP A 83 -1.59 -11.44 -1.86
N VAL A 84 -2.80 -11.73 -1.38
CA VAL A 84 -4.08 -11.37 -2.05
C VAL A 84 -4.95 -10.44 -1.21
N ARG A 85 -4.55 -10.17 0.04
CA ARG A 85 -5.27 -9.26 0.95
C ARG A 85 -4.27 -8.29 1.58
N HIS A 86 -4.39 -7.00 1.27
CA HIS A 86 -3.51 -5.98 1.82
C HIS A 86 -4.26 -5.02 2.76
N GLU A 87 -4.35 -5.37 4.04
CA GLU A 87 -5.12 -4.59 5.01
C GLU A 87 -4.51 -3.20 5.28
N PHE A 88 -3.18 -3.03 5.12
CA PHE A 88 -2.55 -1.71 5.21
C PHE A 88 -2.87 -0.80 4.00
N ILE A 89 -3.04 -1.38 2.81
CA ILE A 89 -3.53 -0.63 1.64
C ILE A 89 -4.98 -0.22 1.91
N LEU A 90 -5.81 -1.15 2.40
CA LEU A 90 -7.19 -0.83 2.76
C LEU A 90 -7.28 0.24 3.86
N LEU A 91 -6.40 0.22 4.85
CA LEU A 91 -6.29 1.28 5.86
C LEU A 91 -5.95 2.64 5.22
N SER A 92 -5.00 2.67 4.28
CA SER A 92 -4.67 3.86 3.50
C SER A 92 -5.89 4.38 2.74
N ASP A 93 -6.66 3.49 2.13
CA ASP A 93 -7.84 3.80 1.33
C ASP A 93 -8.95 4.41 2.20
N VAL A 94 -9.32 3.78 3.32
CA VAL A 94 -10.41 4.26 4.18
C VAL A 94 -10.05 5.52 4.97
N LEU A 95 -8.77 5.87 5.07
CA LEU A 95 -8.29 7.14 5.61
C LEU A 95 -8.10 8.22 4.53
N GLY A 96 -8.33 7.89 3.26
CA GLY A 96 -8.18 8.80 2.11
C GLY A 96 -6.73 9.10 1.73
N LEU A 97 -5.75 8.41 2.33
CA LEU A 97 -4.33 8.63 2.05
C LEU A 97 -3.97 8.19 0.64
N SER A 98 -4.48 7.05 0.16
CA SER A 98 -4.24 6.57 -1.20
C SER A 98 -4.66 7.61 -2.25
N MET A 99 -5.83 8.23 -2.06
CA MET A 99 -6.30 9.27 -2.98
C MET A 99 -5.53 10.58 -2.90
N LEU A 100 -5.09 10.95 -1.71
CA LEU A 100 -4.22 12.10 -1.54
C LEU A 100 -2.87 11.89 -2.24
N VAL A 101 -2.26 10.70 -2.09
CA VAL A 101 -0.98 10.34 -2.72
C VAL A 101 -1.10 10.34 -4.24
N ASP A 102 -2.15 9.74 -4.80
CA ASP A 102 -2.42 9.78 -6.24
C ASP A 102 -2.50 11.23 -6.75
N SER A 103 -3.28 12.08 -6.07
CA SER A 103 -3.48 13.48 -6.46
C SER A 103 -2.19 14.32 -6.40
N ILE A 104 -1.27 14.01 -5.48
CA ILE A 104 0.03 14.69 -5.36
C ILE A 104 0.98 14.28 -6.48
N ASN A 105 1.02 12.99 -6.83
CA ASN A 105 2.00 12.45 -7.77
C ASN A 105 1.54 12.55 -9.23
N HIS A 106 0.24 12.59 -9.48
CA HIS A 106 -0.34 12.66 -10.82
C HIS A 106 -1.28 13.89 -10.97
N PRO A 107 -0.77 15.12 -10.78
CA PRO A 107 -1.58 16.32 -10.99
C PRO A 107 -2.01 16.38 -12.45
N LYS A 108 -3.32 16.30 -12.69
CA LYS A 108 -3.87 16.27 -14.04
C LYS A 108 -4.20 17.70 -14.51
N PRO A 109 -3.67 18.16 -15.66
CA PRO A 109 -4.06 19.43 -16.26
C PRO A 109 -5.56 19.47 -16.55
N PRO A 110 -6.16 20.67 -16.59
CA PRO A 110 -7.56 20.82 -16.99
C PRO A 110 -7.88 20.07 -18.28
N ALA A 111 -9.07 19.50 -18.34
CA ALA A 111 -9.58 18.64 -19.43
C ALA A 111 -8.96 17.23 -19.53
N SER A 112 -8.02 16.85 -18.66
CA SER A 112 -7.55 15.46 -18.57
C SER A 112 -8.46 14.60 -17.71
N THR A 113 -8.57 13.30 -18.02
CA THR A 113 -9.28 12.35 -17.17
C THR A 113 -8.58 12.26 -15.81
N GLU A 114 -9.37 12.34 -14.74
CA GLU A 114 -8.87 12.29 -13.37
C GLU A 114 -8.47 10.86 -12.98
N GLY A 115 -7.41 10.72 -12.18
CA GLY A 115 -7.05 9.45 -11.56
C GLY A 115 -8.03 9.04 -10.46
N SER A 116 -8.09 7.74 -10.16
CA SER A 116 -8.79 7.16 -9.01
C SER A 116 -7.92 6.03 -8.41
N VAL A 117 -8.33 5.48 -7.26
CA VAL A 117 -7.55 4.42 -6.59
C VAL A 117 -7.42 3.20 -7.49
N LEU A 118 -6.21 2.62 -7.54
CA LEU A 118 -5.98 1.31 -8.17
C LEU A 118 -6.82 0.22 -7.50
N GLY A 119 -6.91 0.27 -6.17
CA GLY A 119 -7.46 -0.82 -5.37
C GLY A 119 -6.55 -2.04 -5.34
N PRO A 120 -6.86 -3.05 -4.51
CA PRO A 120 -5.96 -4.18 -4.26
C PRO A 120 -6.14 -5.36 -5.25
N PHE A 121 -6.99 -5.25 -6.27
CA PHE A 121 -7.47 -6.40 -7.07
C PHE A 121 -6.98 -6.43 -8.53
N HIS A 122 -6.06 -5.54 -8.90
CA HIS A 122 -5.37 -5.60 -10.21
C HIS A 122 -4.40 -6.78 -10.25
N THR A 123 -4.30 -7.44 -11.41
CA THR A 123 -3.37 -8.54 -11.65
C THR A 123 -2.76 -8.43 -13.04
N HIS A 124 -1.60 -9.06 -13.24
CA HIS A 124 -0.87 -9.06 -14.51
C HIS A 124 -1.20 -10.25 -15.42
N ASP A 125 -2.13 -11.13 -15.02
CA ASP A 125 -2.51 -12.34 -15.75
C ASP A 125 -3.78 -12.16 -16.60
N ALA A 126 -4.32 -10.94 -16.70
CA ALA A 126 -5.50 -10.64 -17.51
C ALA A 126 -5.27 -10.99 -19.01
N PRO A 127 -6.23 -11.65 -19.68
CA PRO A 127 -6.10 -12.02 -21.08
C PRO A 127 -6.18 -10.79 -21.99
N THR A 128 -5.43 -10.82 -23.10
CA THR A 128 -5.57 -9.79 -24.14
C THR A 128 -6.77 -10.09 -25.02
N LEU A 129 -7.68 -9.12 -25.18
CA LEU A 129 -8.85 -9.22 -26.05
C LEU A 129 -8.78 -8.24 -27.22
N PRO A 130 -9.22 -8.64 -28.43
CA PRO A 130 -9.41 -7.70 -29.53
C PRO A 130 -10.64 -6.82 -29.30
N ASN A 131 -10.78 -5.76 -30.10
CA ASN A 131 -12.01 -4.98 -30.15
C ASN A 131 -13.24 -5.87 -30.38
N GLY A 132 -14.24 -5.71 -29.52
CA GLY A 132 -15.45 -6.55 -29.48
C GLY A 132 -15.32 -7.84 -28.69
N GLY A 133 -14.21 -8.04 -27.98
CA GLY A 133 -14.04 -9.11 -27.03
C GLY A 133 -15.13 -9.16 -25.96
N ILE A 134 -15.33 -10.35 -25.40
CA ILE A 134 -16.22 -10.60 -24.27
C ILE A 134 -15.33 -10.74 -23.05
N MET A 135 -15.46 -9.82 -22.10
CA MET A 135 -14.68 -9.78 -20.86
C MET A 135 -15.29 -10.66 -19.76
N SER A 136 -16.61 -10.83 -19.80
CA SER A 136 -17.41 -11.53 -18.78
C SER A 136 -18.09 -12.76 -19.35
N ASP A 137 -18.04 -13.88 -18.62
CA ASP A 137 -18.87 -15.07 -18.83
C ASP A 137 -19.96 -15.22 -17.76
N ASP A 138 -20.17 -14.21 -16.91
CA ASP A 138 -21.18 -14.22 -15.85
C ASP A 138 -22.60 -14.03 -16.42
N GLU A 139 -23.31 -15.13 -16.59
CA GLU A 139 -24.70 -15.16 -17.10
C GLU A 139 -25.71 -14.45 -16.16
N ALA A 140 -25.37 -14.24 -14.88
CA ALA A 140 -26.23 -13.52 -13.95
C ALA A 140 -26.05 -12.00 -14.02
N GLY A 141 -24.98 -11.52 -14.67
CA GLY A 141 -24.72 -10.11 -14.89
C GLY A 141 -25.64 -9.50 -15.94
N GLU A 142 -26.07 -8.25 -15.72
CA GLU A 142 -26.77 -7.48 -16.73
C GLU A 142 -25.78 -7.12 -17.86
N PRO A 143 -26.02 -7.49 -19.13
CA PRO A 143 -25.06 -7.25 -20.20
C PRO A 143 -24.74 -5.76 -20.40
N LEU A 144 -23.45 -5.45 -20.57
CA LEU A 144 -22.94 -4.11 -20.80
C LEU A 144 -22.08 -4.03 -22.05
N LEU A 145 -22.37 -3.07 -22.92
CA LEU A 145 -21.49 -2.66 -24.02
C LEU A 145 -20.72 -1.39 -23.63
N ALA A 146 -19.40 -1.50 -23.48
CA ALA A 146 -18.53 -0.37 -23.22
C ALA A 146 -17.87 0.11 -24.52
N ILE A 147 -18.15 1.36 -24.92
CA ILE A 147 -17.56 1.98 -26.13
C ILE A 147 -16.75 3.19 -25.70
N CYS A 148 -15.44 3.12 -25.94
CA CYS A 148 -14.49 4.11 -25.47
C CYS A 148 -13.58 4.64 -26.58
N THR A 149 -13.02 5.82 -26.37
CA THR A 149 -12.01 6.43 -27.26
C THR A 149 -10.96 7.19 -26.48
N VAL A 150 -9.70 6.77 -26.60
CA VAL A 150 -8.54 7.46 -26.04
C VAL A 150 -8.12 8.59 -26.96
N LYS A 151 -8.14 9.80 -26.42
CA LYS A 151 -7.72 11.02 -27.12
C LYS A 151 -6.58 11.69 -26.40
N ASP A 152 -5.91 12.69 -26.99
CA ASP A 152 -5.03 13.64 -26.31
C ASP A 152 -5.81 14.88 -25.84
N ARG A 153 -5.12 15.87 -25.25
CA ARG A 153 -5.74 17.12 -24.75
C ARG A 153 -6.28 18.03 -25.86
N HIS A 154 -5.88 17.80 -27.10
CA HIS A 154 -6.35 18.52 -28.28
C HIS A 154 -7.52 17.79 -28.97
N GLY A 155 -7.91 16.61 -28.45
CA GLY A 155 -8.97 15.78 -29.00
C GLY A 155 -8.51 14.84 -30.13
N ASN A 156 -7.20 14.77 -30.41
CA ASN A 156 -6.67 13.85 -31.41
C ASN A 156 -6.71 12.42 -30.86
N PRO A 157 -7.08 11.41 -31.67
CA PRO A 157 -7.07 10.02 -31.23
C PRO A 157 -5.64 9.54 -30.92
N ILE A 158 -5.50 8.64 -29.93
CA ILE A 158 -4.23 8.00 -29.59
C ILE A 158 -4.34 6.49 -29.83
N ALA A 159 -3.68 6.01 -30.88
CA ALA A 159 -3.57 4.61 -31.22
C ALA A 159 -2.52 3.87 -30.37
N GLY A 160 -2.68 2.55 -30.22
CA GLY A 160 -1.68 1.68 -29.58
C GLY A 160 -1.45 2.00 -28.10
N VAL A 161 -2.49 2.36 -27.37
CA VAL A 161 -2.51 2.47 -25.91
C VAL A 161 -2.89 1.11 -25.35
N SER A 162 -2.16 0.59 -24.34
CA SER A 162 -2.58 -0.58 -23.58
C SER A 162 -3.63 -0.18 -22.55
N ILE A 163 -4.75 -0.88 -22.50
CA ILE A 163 -5.85 -0.62 -21.56
C ILE A 163 -6.13 -1.89 -20.77
N ASP A 164 -5.70 -1.91 -19.51
CA ASP A 164 -6.09 -2.95 -18.55
C ASP A 164 -7.45 -2.57 -17.96
N ILE A 165 -8.38 -3.52 -17.93
CA ILE A 165 -9.76 -3.34 -17.50
C ILE A 165 -10.09 -4.45 -16.52
N TRP A 166 -10.69 -4.11 -15.38
CA TRP A 166 -11.17 -5.10 -14.42
C TRP A 166 -12.39 -4.58 -13.64
N GLU A 167 -13.27 -5.49 -13.26
CA GLU A 167 -14.44 -5.22 -12.42
C GLU A 167 -14.79 -6.44 -11.56
N THR A 168 -15.83 -6.30 -10.72
CA THR A 168 -16.41 -7.43 -10.00
C THR A 168 -17.40 -8.19 -10.89
N ASP A 169 -17.61 -9.46 -10.58
CA ASP A 169 -18.77 -10.19 -11.08
C ASP A 169 -20.11 -9.61 -10.55
N SER A 170 -21.24 -10.16 -11.02
CA SER A 170 -22.59 -9.72 -10.63
C SER A 170 -22.90 -9.90 -9.15
N SER A 171 -22.10 -10.68 -8.42
CA SER A 171 -22.21 -10.86 -6.96
C SER A 171 -21.37 -9.87 -6.16
N GLY A 172 -20.60 -9.00 -6.84
CA GLY A 172 -19.75 -8.00 -6.20
C GLY A 172 -18.39 -8.54 -5.73
N HIS A 173 -17.89 -9.63 -6.34
CA HIS A 173 -16.57 -10.18 -6.04
C HIS A 173 -15.63 -10.09 -7.24
N TYR A 174 -14.36 -9.76 -7.00
CA TYR A 174 -13.31 -9.99 -7.99
C TYR A 174 -12.94 -11.48 -8.01
N ASP A 175 -12.56 -12.00 -9.18
CA ASP A 175 -12.04 -13.35 -9.36
C ASP A 175 -10.93 -13.73 -8.35
N VAL A 176 -10.00 -12.81 -8.03
CA VAL A 176 -8.92 -13.02 -7.06
C VAL A 176 -9.39 -13.24 -5.62
N GLN A 177 -10.63 -12.90 -5.31
CA GLN A 177 -11.24 -13.16 -4.00
C GLN A 177 -11.84 -14.58 -3.93
N ARG A 178 -12.00 -15.27 -5.06
CA ARG A 178 -12.57 -16.61 -5.14
C ARG A 178 -11.50 -17.65 -4.81
N GLN A 179 -11.80 -18.55 -3.86
CA GLN A 179 -10.88 -19.62 -3.46
C GLN A 179 -10.66 -20.65 -4.57
N ASP A 180 -11.64 -20.77 -5.46
CA ASP A 180 -11.72 -21.69 -6.60
C ASP A 180 -11.35 -21.00 -7.93
N ARG A 181 -10.61 -19.88 -7.90
CA ARG A 181 -10.14 -19.21 -9.12
C ARG A 181 -9.28 -20.14 -9.97
N GLU A 182 -9.82 -20.60 -11.10
CA GLU A 182 -9.09 -21.40 -12.09
C GLU A 182 -8.41 -20.54 -13.16
N ALA A 183 -9.05 -19.44 -13.55
CA ALA A 183 -8.60 -18.54 -14.59
C ALA A 183 -9.00 -17.09 -14.25
N PRO A 184 -8.36 -16.09 -14.89
CA PRO A 184 -8.81 -14.71 -14.81
C PRO A 184 -10.23 -14.56 -15.37
N SER A 185 -11.10 -13.88 -14.63
CA SER A 185 -12.44 -13.50 -15.08
C SER A 185 -12.72 -12.04 -14.73
N GLU A 186 -13.66 -11.42 -15.45
CA GLU A 186 -14.03 -10.00 -15.34
C GLU A 186 -12.86 -9.04 -15.50
N ARG A 187 -11.88 -9.43 -16.31
CA ARG A 187 -10.69 -8.62 -16.61
C ARG A 187 -10.15 -8.90 -18.00
N CYS A 188 -9.62 -7.88 -18.65
CA CYS A 188 -8.91 -8.02 -19.90
C CYS A 188 -7.89 -6.90 -20.12
N VAL A 189 -7.00 -7.11 -21.09
CA VAL A 189 -6.14 -6.07 -21.65
C VAL A 189 -6.56 -5.84 -23.09
N MET A 190 -6.76 -4.59 -23.48
CA MET A 190 -7.07 -4.21 -24.86
C MET A 190 -6.02 -3.25 -25.40
N THR A 191 -6.08 -2.99 -26.71
CA THR A 191 -5.24 -1.98 -27.37
C THR A 191 -6.12 -1.05 -28.20
N SER A 192 -5.91 0.27 -28.05
CA SER A 192 -6.65 1.25 -28.86
C SER A 192 -6.28 1.18 -30.34
N ASP A 193 -7.27 1.31 -31.22
CA ASP A 193 -7.07 1.31 -32.68
C ASP A 193 -6.58 2.67 -33.22
N GLU A 194 -6.45 2.81 -34.54
CA GLU A 194 -5.95 4.03 -35.21
C GLU A 194 -6.80 5.27 -34.90
N GLU A 195 -8.10 5.10 -34.66
CA GLU A 195 -9.04 6.13 -34.23
C GLU A 195 -9.07 6.28 -32.70
N GLY A 196 -8.16 5.63 -31.98
CA GLY A 196 -8.06 5.62 -30.53
C GLY A 196 -9.18 4.85 -29.84
N ARG A 197 -10.01 4.10 -30.57
CA ARG A 197 -11.17 3.41 -30.03
C ARG A 197 -10.78 2.08 -29.41
N PHE A 198 -11.51 1.74 -28.35
CA PHE A 198 -11.57 0.38 -27.84
C PHE A 198 -12.98 0.09 -27.34
N TRP A 199 -13.44 -1.13 -27.49
CA TRP A 199 -14.77 -1.52 -27.03
C TRP A 199 -14.86 -3.02 -26.73
N PHE A 200 -15.70 -3.36 -25.76
CA PHE A 200 -15.85 -4.73 -25.27
C PHE A 200 -17.26 -4.94 -24.70
N ARG A 201 -17.62 -6.22 -24.56
CA ARG A 201 -18.82 -6.67 -23.88
C ARG A 201 -18.43 -7.16 -22.49
N GLY A 202 -19.04 -6.59 -21.46
CA GLY A 202 -18.88 -7.00 -20.08
C GLY A 202 -20.24 -7.10 -19.42
N ILE A 203 -20.25 -6.96 -18.11
CA ILE A 203 -21.48 -6.86 -17.33
C ILE A 203 -21.56 -5.49 -16.68
N LYS A 204 -22.76 -5.12 -16.25
CA LYS A 204 -22.96 -3.87 -15.51
C LYS A 204 -22.32 -4.00 -14.13
N PRO A 205 -21.44 -3.06 -13.74
CA PRO A 205 -20.86 -3.08 -12.41
C PRO A 205 -21.94 -3.02 -11.34
N VAL A 206 -21.68 -3.69 -10.22
CA VAL A 206 -22.53 -3.65 -9.03
C VAL A 206 -21.77 -3.03 -7.85
N SER A 207 -22.52 -2.44 -6.93
CA SER A 207 -21.96 -2.00 -5.65
C SER A 207 -21.49 -3.20 -4.84
N TYR A 208 -20.36 -3.06 -4.14
CA TYR A 208 -19.82 -4.12 -3.29
C TYR A 208 -19.17 -3.54 -2.03
N PRO A 209 -19.14 -4.29 -0.92
CA PRO A 209 -18.45 -3.86 0.28
C PRO A 209 -16.94 -4.12 0.17
N ILE A 210 -16.12 -3.21 0.71
CA ILE A 210 -14.71 -3.52 1.01
C ILE A 210 -14.63 -4.65 2.05
N PRO A 211 -13.52 -5.42 2.10
CA PRO A 211 -13.29 -6.40 3.16
C PRO A 211 -13.50 -5.75 4.55
N HIS A 212 -14.45 -6.29 5.31
CA HIS A 212 -14.90 -5.69 6.57
C HIS A 212 -14.80 -6.63 7.78
N ASP A 213 -14.28 -7.83 7.59
CA ASP A 213 -14.01 -8.84 8.62
C ASP A 213 -12.69 -8.60 9.38
N GLY A 214 -11.85 -7.68 8.88
CA GLY A 214 -10.56 -7.31 9.47
C GLY A 214 -10.61 -6.10 10.41
N PRO A 215 -9.45 -5.66 10.94
CA PRO A 215 -9.34 -4.47 11.76
C PRO A 215 -9.90 -3.23 11.07
N VAL A 216 -9.65 -3.04 9.77
CA VAL A 216 -10.12 -1.85 9.05
C VAL A 216 -11.65 -1.82 9.01
N GLY A 217 -12.30 -2.96 8.77
CA GLY A 217 -13.75 -3.08 8.85
C GLY A 217 -14.30 -2.65 10.22
N LYS A 218 -13.68 -3.12 11.30
CA LYS A 218 -14.04 -2.73 12.68
C LYS A 218 -13.86 -1.23 12.91
N LEU A 219 -12.76 -0.63 12.41
CA LEU A 219 -12.53 0.81 12.50
C LEU A 219 -13.62 1.60 11.77
N VAL A 220 -13.93 1.23 10.52
CA VAL A 220 -15.00 1.86 9.72
C VAL A 220 -16.34 1.79 10.46
N GLN A 221 -16.67 0.63 11.06
CA GLN A 221 -17.87 0.45 11.86
C GLN A 221 -17.88 1.32 13.12
N LEU A 222 -16.77 1.40 13.86
CA LEU A 222 -16.63 2.25 15.04
C LEU A 222 -16.80 3.75 14.71
N LEU A 223 -16.40 4.15 13.51
CA LEU A 223 -16.60 5.50 12.99
C LEU A 223 -18.03 5.75 12.45
N GLY A 224 -18.93 4.76 12.53
CA GLY A 224 -20.30 4.88 12.04
C GLY A 224 -20.41 4.95 10.51
N ARG A 225 -19.38 4.49 9.78
CA ARG A 225 -19.33 4.49 8.31
C ARG A 225 -19.78 3.14 7.75
N HIS A 226 -20.30 3.15 6.52
CA HIS A 226 -20.54 1.93 5.76
C HIS A 226 -19.28 1.47 5.01
N CYS A 227 -19.23 0.20 4.61
CA CYS A 227 -18.12 -0.40 3.86
C CYS A 227 -18.37 -0.45 2.34
N TRP A 228 -19.50 0.04 1.84
CA TRP A 228 -19.84 -0.04 0.42
C TRP A 228 -19.03 0.92 -0.46
N ARG A 229 -18.61 0.39 -1.61
CA ARG A 229 -18.17 1.15 -2.77
C ARG A 229 -19.29 1.17 -3.81
N PRO A 230 -19.53 2.30 -4.50
CA PRO A 230 -20.50 2.38 -5.58
C PRO A 230 -20.11 1.47 -6.73
N ALA A 231 -21.06 1.07 -7.58
CA ALA A 231 -20.79 0.34 -8.81
C ALA A 231 -19.74 1.05 -9.70
N HIS A 232 -18.66 0.33 -10.05
CA HIS A 232 -17.60 0.88 -10.90
C HIS A 232 -16.81 -0.18 -11.66
N MET A 233 -16.17 0.29 -12.73
CA MET A 233 -15.22 -0.46 -13.54
C MET A 233 -13.87 0.25 -13.53
N HIS A 234 -12.79 -0.50 -13.32
CA HIS A 234 -11.44 0.03 -13.28
C HIS A 234 -10.78 0.04 -14.66
N PHE A 235 -9.88 1.01 -14.83
CA PHE A 235 -9.06 1.16 -16.03
C PHE A 235 -7.63 1.55 -15.65
N MET A 236 -6.65 0.94 -16.31
CA MET A 236 -5.27 1.41 -16.30
C MET A 236 -4.77 1.54 -17.74
N PHE A 237 -4.32 2.74 -18.08
CA PHE A 237 -3.90 3.09 -19.43
C PHE A 237 -2.39 3.32 -19.45
N ALA A 238 -1.69 2.59 -20.31
CA ALA A 238 -0.24 2.68 -20.46
C ALA A 238 0.17 2.83 -21.92
N LYS A 239 1.08 3.79 -22.18
CA LYS A 239 1.73 3.96 -23.49
C LYS A 239 3.11 4.57 -23.31
N ALA A 240 4.12 4.02 -24.00
CA ALA A 240 5.48 4.57 -23.96
C ALA A 240 5.50 6.05 -24.37
N GLY A 241 6.15 6.89 -23.55
CA GLY A 241 6.18 8.34 -23.75
C GLY A 241 4.96 9.09 -23.22
N TRP A 242 4.04 8.42 -22.51
CA TRP A 242 2.90 9.01 -21.83
C TRP A 242 2.95 8.73 -20.31
N ASP A 243 2.30 9.57 -19.52
CA ASP A 243 2.00 9.34 -18.10
C ASP A 243 0.93 8.26 -18.00
N GLU A 244 1.14 7.31 -17.11
CA GLU A 244 0.17 6.26 -16.85
C GLU A 244 -1.08 6.86 -16.19
N LEU A 245 -2.25 6.30 -16.52
CA LEU A 245 -3.51 6.71 -15.90
C LEU A 245 -4.20 5.49 -15.32
N THR A 246 -4.27 5.45 -13.99
CA THR A 246 -5.16 4.56 -13.25
C THR A 246 -6.41 5.33 -12.86
N THR A 247 -7.58 4.81 -13.23
CA THR A 247 -8.87 5.45 -12.97
C THR A 247 -9.98 4.43 -12.83
N ALA A 248 -11.18 4.91 -12.49
CA ALA A 248 -12.39 4.10 -12.44
C ALA A 248 -13.56 4.91 -12.96
N LEU A 249 -14.53 4.24 -13.58
CA LEU A 249 -15.79 4.83 -14.00
C LEU A 249 -16.91 4.36 -13.09
N PHE A 250 -17.65 5.30 -12.50
CA PHE A 250 -18.70 5.03 -11.52
C PHE A 250 -20.08 5.20 -12.14
N ILE A 251 -21.04 4.37 -11.74
CA ILE A 251 -22.40 4.44 -12.29
C ILE A 251 -23.22 5.53 -11.61
N ARG A 252 -23.81 6.41 -12.41
CA ARG A 252 -24.69 7.49 -11.95
C ARG A 252 -25.93 6.95 -11.27
N GLY A 253 -26.28 7.52 -10.12
CA GLY A 253 -27.47 7.14 -9.36
C GLY A 253 -27.26 5.92 -8.48
N ASP A 254 -26.02 5.41 -8.38
CA ASP A 254 -25.68 4.39 -7.41
C ASP A 254 -25.90 4.93 -5.97
N PRO A 255 -26.48 4.13 -5.04
CA PRO A 255 -26.74 4.58 -3.66
C PRO A 255 -25.51 5.09 -2.91
N TYR A 256 -24.31 4.65 -3.27
CA TYR A 256 -23.05 4.99 -2.61
C TYR A 256 -22.18 5.97 -3.42
N GLU A 257 -22.70 6.54 -4.52
CA GLU A 257 -21.98 7.50 -5.38
C GLU A 257 -21.39 8.67 -4.57
N SER A 258 -22.11 9.14 -3.56
CA SER A 258 -21.72 10.29 -2.73
C SER A 258 -21.04 9.91 -1.42
N SER A 259 -20.83 8.62 -1.15
CA SER A 259 -20.39 8.12 0.16
C SER A 259 -19.40 6.96 0.08
N ASP A 260 -18.72 6.78 -1.06
CA ASP A 260 -17.73 5.73 -1.29
C ASP A 260 -16.77 5.55 -0.09
N ALA A 261 -16.68 4.31 0.40
CA ALA A 261 -15.87 3.95 1.58
C ALA A 261 -14.38 4.31 1.45
N VAL A 262 -13.87 4.43 0.22
CA VAL A 262 -12.45 4.71 -0.07
C VAL A 262 -12.22 6.07 -0.76
N PHE A 263 -13.25 6.91 -0.84
CA PHE A 263 -13.17 8.26 -1.42
C PHE A 263 -12.69 8.30 -2.89
N GLY A 264 -12.99 7.26 -3.69
CA GLY A 264 -12.53 7.14 -5.07
C GLY A 264 -13.36 7.92 -6.09
N VAL A 265 -14.58 8.33 -5.73
CA VAL A 265 -15.51 8.99 -6.66
C VAL A 265 -15.13 10.44 -6.92
N LYS A 266 -15.05 10.79 -8.20
CA LYS A 266 -14.97 12.18 -8.68
C LYS A 266 -16.10 12.43 -9.67
N LYS A 267 -16.70 13.63 -9.65
CA LYS A 267 -17.86 13.96 -10.51
C LYS A 267 -17.60 13.73 -12.01
N SER A 268 -16.36 13.97 -12.48
CA SER A 268 -15.98 13.74 -13.88
C SER A 268 -15.92 12.26 -14.26
N LEU A 269 -15.79 11.37 -13.26
CA LEU A 269 -15.69 9.93 -13.40
C LEU A 269 -17.04 9.21 -13.36
N VAL A 270 -18.11 9.90 -12.96
CA VAL A 270 -19.48 9.37 -12.93
C VAL A 270 -20.10 9.35 -14.34
N VAL A 271 -20.60 8.19 -14.76
CA VAL A 271 -21.17 7.92 -16.09
C VAL A 271 -22.62 7.47 -16.00
N SER A 272 -23.42 7.86 -16.99
CA SER A 272 -24.78 7.33 -17.15
C SER A 272 -24.74 6.09 -18.04
N LEU A 273 -25.64 5.14 -17.76
CA LEU A 273 -25.90 4.02 -18.65
C LEU A 273 -27.15 4.32 -19.49
N ASP A 274 -27.03 4.09 -20.79
CA ASP A 274 -28.12 4.20 -21.76
C ASP A 274 -28.43 2.82 -22.34
N LYS A 275 -29.68 2.59 -22.73
CA LYS A 275 -30.03 1.38 -23.48
C LYS A 275 -29.39 1.44 -24.86
N VAL A 276 -28.88 0.32 -25.33
CA VAL A 276 -28.38 0.18 -26.70
C VAL A 276 -29.54 0.42 -27.69
N ASP A 277 -29.37 1.39 -28.58
CA ASP A 277 -30.28 1.67 -29.70
C ASP A 277 -30.02 0.76 -30.91
N GLU A 278 -30.95 0.73 -31.87
CA GLU A 278 -30.87 -0.11 -33.07
C GLU A 278 -29.58 0.13 -33.88
N VAL A 279 -29.13 1.38 -33.94
CA VAL A 279 -27.90 1.78 -34.66
C VAL A 279 -26.67 1.18 -33.99
N THR A 280 -26.54 1.34 -32.68
CA THR A 280 -25.43 0.80 -31.88
C THR A 280 -25.50 -0.73 -31.84
N SER A 281 -26.70 -1.31 -31.73
CA SER A 281 -26.92 -2.76 -31.81
C SER A 281 -26.41 -3.34 -33.12
N SER A 282 -26.74 -2.69 -34.24
CA SER A 282 -26.32 -3.10 -35.58
C SER A 282 -24.81 -2.93 -35.80
N GLU A 283 -24.24 -1.80 -35.36
CA GLU A 283 -22.81 -1.48 -35.51
C GLU A 283 -21.93 -2.46 -34.71
N PHE A 284 -22.30 -2.75 -33.47
CA PHE A 284 -21.50 -3.55 -32.53
C PHE A 284 -21.97 -5.01 -32.38
N GLN A 285 -23.02 -5.40 -33.11
CA GLN A 285 -23.60 -6.76 -33.12
C GLN A 285 -23.99 -7.26 -31.72
N VAL A 286 -24.66 -6.40 -30.94
CA VAL A 286 -25.18 -6.71 -29.59
C VAL A 286 -26.71 -6.66 -29.57
N GLN A 287 -27.36 -7.41 -28.68
CA GLN A 287 -28.82 -7.41 -28.56
C GLN A 287 -29.38 -6.07 -28.07
N GLU A 288 -30.53 -5.66 -28.60
CA GLU A 288 -31.33 -4.57 -28.04
C GLU A 288 -31.71 -4.91 -26.59
N ALA A 289 -31.64 -3.92 -25.69
CA ALA A 289 -31.81 -4.03 -24.22
C ALA A 289 -30.56 -4.34 -23.38
N ALA A 290 -29.38 -4.51 -23.98
CA ALA A 290 -28.14 -4.36 -23.23
C ALA A 290 -27.98 -2.90 -22.72
N SER A 291 -27.36 -2.74 -21.55
CA SER A 291 -26.92 -1.43 -21.08
C SER A 291 -25.66 -1.03 -21.86
N SER A 292 -25.44 0.26 -22.05
CA SER A 292 -24.21 0.77 -22.65
C SER A 292 -23.80 2.08 -22.00
N TYR A 293 -22.51 2.36 -22.03
CA TYR A 293 -22.05 3.74 -21.86
C TYR A 293 -21.07 4.07 -22.98
N LYS A 294 -21.21 5.30 -23.47
CA LYS A 294 -20.26 5.92 -24.39
C LYS A 294 -19.48 6.94 -23.57
N LYS A 295 -18.21 6.68 -23.31
CA LYS A 295 -17.33 7.68 -22.71
C LYS A 295 -16.17 7.96 -23.62
N HIS A 296 -15.84 9.23 -23.77
CA HIS A 296 -14.59 9.67 -24.36
C HIS A 296 -13.59 9.85 -23.21
N PRO A 297 -12.76 8.85 -22.85
CA PRO A 297 -11.65 9.08 -21.95
C PRO A 297 -10.76 10.17 -22.55
N ASN A 298 -10.79 11.35 -21.93
CA ASN A 298 -10.02 12.49 -22.36
C ASN A 298 -8.57 12.33 -21.88
N SER A 299 -7.63 12.34 -22.82
CA SER A 299 -6.19 12.60 -22.65
C SER A 299 -5.41 11.76 -21.64
N LEU A 300 -4.59 10.86 -22.18
CA LEU A 300 -3.27 10.60 -21.59
C LEU A 300 -2.39 11.85 -21.73
N LEU A 301 -1.42 12.03 -20.84
CA LEU A 301 -0.46 13.15 -20.91
C LEU A 301 0.86 12.65 -21.48
N SER A 302 1.50 13.37 -22.41
CA SER A 302 2.82 12.97 -22.90
C SER A 302 3.91 13.38 -21.92
N GLN A 303 4.95 12.54 -21.76
CA GLN A 303 6.08 12.76 -20.84
C GLN A 303 6.90 14.03 -21.18
N GLN A 304 6.74 14.62 -22.36
CA GLN A 304 7.38 15.88 -22.72
C GLN A 304 6.69 17.12 -22.13
N SER A 305 5.50 16.97 -21.51
CA SER A 305 4.71 18.09 -20.99
C SER A 305 4.77 18.29 -19.46
N SER A 306 5.61 17.54 -18.74
CA SER A 306 5.75 17.64 -17.27
C SER A 306 6.86 18.57 -16.77
N SER A 307 7.47 19.38 -17.65
CA SER A 307 8.50 20.36 -17.27
C SER A 307 8.18 21.79 -17.73
N ALA A 308 7.05 22.32 -17.27
CA ALA A 308 6.83 23.76 -17.11
C ALA A 308 5.61 23.94 -16.20
N ASP A 309 5.71 24.83 -15.22
CA ASP A 309 4.63 25.29 -14.35
C ASP A 309 4.13 24.34 -13.26
N CYS A 310 4.95 24.13 -12.23
CA CYS A 310 4.59 24.42 -10.84
C CYS A 310 5.71 23.98 -9.89
N PHE A 311 6.75 24.79 -9.66
CA PHE A 311 7.55 24.75 -8.42
C PHE A 311 8.41 26.02 -8.35
N HIS A 312 7.81 27.13 -7.89
CA HIS A 312 8.59 28.25 -7.37
C HIS A 312 8.60 28.21 -5.83
N HIS A 313 9.81 28.04 -5.28
CA HIS A 313 10.22 28.15 -3.87
C HIS A 313 9.79 27.05 -2.87
N ARG A 314 10.74 26.13 -2.56
CA ARG A 314 11.59 26.21 -1.34
C ARG A 314 12.69 25.13 -1.29
N ILE A 315 13.94 25.61 -1.33
CA ILE A 315 15.15 25.19 -0.58
C ILE A 315 15.64 23.75 -0.87
N LEU A 316 16.76 23.52 -1.58
CA LEU A 316 18.12 23.99 -1.27
C LEU A 316 18.91 24.45 -2.52
N ARG A 317 19.59 25.60 -2.36
CA ARG A 317 20.65 26.08 -3.25
C ARG A 317 21.87 25.16 -3.16
N SER A 318 22.43 24.79 -4.31
CA SER A 318 23.78 24.23 -4.39
C SER A 318 24.81 25.26 -3.94
N THR A 319 25.57 24.93 -2.90
CA THR A 319 26.82 25.59 -2.52
C THR A 319 27.94 25.08 -3.41
N ALA A 320 28.30 25.82 -4.44
CA ALA A 320 29.63 25.73 -5.06
C ALA A 320 29.99 27.06 -5.71
N ARG A 321 30.91 27.80 -5.08
CA ARG A 321 31.68 28.87 -5.72
C ARG A 321 32.69 28.23 -6.67
N PRO A 322 33.00 28.88 -7.81
CA PRO A 322 34.35 28.91 -8.34
C PRO A 322 35.04 30.23 -7.96
N VAL A 323 36.36 30.10 -7.77
CA VAL A 323 37.29 31.13 -7.35
C VAL A 323 37.63 32.10 -8.50
N LYS A 324 37.77 33.38 -8.12
CA LYS A 324 38.33 34.59 -8.75
C LYS A 324 39.04 34.52 -10.12
N GLY A 325 38.78 35.56 -10.91
CA GLY A 325 39.74 36.29 -11.76
C GLY A 325 39.37 37.79 -11.81
N PRO A 326 40.31 38.76 -11.85
CA PRO A 326 40.05 40.18 -11.59
C PRO A 326 39.87 41.00 -12.88
N ASP A 327 38.99 42.01 -12.87
CA ASP A 327 39.32 43.33 -13.44
C ASP A 327 38.28 44.44 -13.14
N ASN A 328 38.73 45.40 -12.33
CA ASN A 328 38.74 46.86 -12.52
C ASN A 328 37.71 47.59 -13.42
N ARG A 329 36.96 48.51 -12.79
CA ARG A 329 36.75 49.97 -13.09
C ARG A 329 35.27 50.39 -12.90
N THR A 330 34.91 51.16 -11.87
CA THR A 330 34.94 52.64 -11.74
C THR A 330 33.64 53.34 -12.16
N ALA A 331 33.17 54.23 -11.27
CA ALA A 331 32.35 55.44 -11.46
C ALA A 331 30.82 55.38 -11.22
N SER A 332 30.46 56.07 -10.14
CA SER A 332 29.19 56.74 -9.85
C SER A 332 28.71 57.69 -10.96
N ARG A 333 27.40 57.95 -11.06
CA ARG A 333 26.74 59.27 -10.80
C ARG A 333 25.31 59.40 -11.39
N ILE A 334 24.48 60.20 -10.67
CA ILE A 334 23.38 61.10 -11.13
C ILE A 334 22.06 60.40 -11.54
N LEU A 335 20.83 60.89 -11.31
CA LEU A 335 20.09 61.81 -10.41
C LEU A 335 18.70 61.98 -11.08
N SER A 336 17.63 62.23 -10.28
CA SER A 336 16.35 62.90 -10.66
C SER A 336 15.39 62.18 -11.63
N ALA A 337 14.06 62.38 -11.64
CA ALA A 337 13.04 62.99 -10.79
C ALA A 337 11.64 62.78 -11.46
N GLN A 338 10.57 62.98 -10.68
CA GLN A 338 9.15 63.32 -11.04
C GLN A 338 8.29 62.22 -11.73
N ARG A 339 7.13 61.78 -11.21
CA ARG A 339 5.83 62.39 -10.74
C ARG A 339 4.93 62.92 -11.86
N ASP A 340 3.75 62.30 -12.00
CA ASP A 340 2.44 62.82 -12.49
C ASP A 340 1.33 61.88 -11.91
N THR A 341 0.51 62.26 -10.90
CA THR A 341 -0.87 62.85 -10.89
C THR A 341 -2.00 61.98 -11.52
N CYS A 342 -2.89 61.31 -10.75
CA CYS A 342 -4.23 61.69 -10.16
C CYS A 342 -5.41 60.96 -10.92
N PRO A 343 -6.69 60.80 -10.46
CA PRO A 343 -7.36 61.23 -9.21
C PRO A 343 -8.35 60.24 -8.49
N SER A 344 -8.57 60.55 -7.20
CA SER A 344 -9.77 60.51 -6.31
C SER A 344 -10.86 59.41 -6.28
N ARG A 345 -11.00 58.84 -5.05
CA ARG A 345 -12.20 58.60 -4.18
C ARG A 345 -13.47 57.92 -4.72
N ARG A 346 -13.84 56.80 -4.07
CA ARG A 346 -15.07 56.66 -3.25
C ARG A 346 -14.90 55.60 -2.16
N SER A 347 -15.43 55.93 -0.98
CA SER A 347 -15.41 55.19 0.30
C SER A 347 -16.71 54.38 0.45
N LEU A 348 -16.67 53.23 1.13
CA LEU A 348 -17.59 52.92 2.25
C LEU A 348 -17.28 51.58 2.95
N ALA A 349 -17.12 51.70 4.27
CA ALA A 349 -17.45 50.79 5.37
C ALA A 349 -16.79 49.39 5.50
N LEU A 350 -15.81 49.31 6.42
CA LEU A 350 -15.47 48.10 7.17
C LEU A 350 -16.44 47.97 8.36
N VAL A 351 -17.03 46.79 8.54
CA VAL A 351 -17.80 46.41 9.74
C VAL A 351 -16.88 45.62 10.68
N PRO A 352 -16.70 46.03 11.96
CA PRO A 352 -15.99 45.24 12.95
C PRO A 352 -16.97 44.33 13.72
N LEU A 353 -16.66 43.05 13.84
CA LEU A 353 -17.36 42.12 14.74
C LEU A 353 -16.47 41.87 15.97
N HIS A 354 -16.91 42.38 17.11
CA HIS A 354 -16.47 41.94 18.45
C HIS A 354 -17.12 40.58 18.80
N PRO A 355 -16.45 39.70 19.56
CA PRO A 355 -17.09 38.56 20.18
C PRO A 355 -17.62 38.93 21.59
N GLU A 356 -18.90 38.66 21.84
CA GLU A 356 -19.52 38.63 23.18
C GLU A 356 -19.42 37.20 23.78
N PRO A 357 -19.29 37.04 25.11
CA PRO A 357 -19.05 35.75 25.76
C PRO A 357 -20.36 35.07 26.16
N ILE A 358 -20.50 33.76 25.90
CA ILE A 358 -21.63 32.96 26.42
C ILE A 358 -21.14 31.84 27.34
N SER A 359 -21.44 32.07 28.61
CA SER A 359 -21.54 31.20 29.79
C SER A 359 -21.64 29.68 29.56
N HIS A 360 -20.77 28.95 30.27
CA HIS A 360 -20.82 27.52 30.55
C HIS A 360 -22.14 27.02 31.16
N ARG A 361 -22.67 25.90 30.64
CA ARG A 361 -23.33 24.85 31.44
C ARG A 361 -22.95 23.48 30.88
N TYR A 362 -22.07 22.78 31.59
CA TYR A 362 -21.83 21.34 31.36
C TYR A 362 -22.92 20.53 32.08
N PRO A 363 -23.52 19.50 31.45
CA PRO A 363 -24.27 18.50 32.18
C PRO A 363 -23.32 17.60 32.99
N ARG A 364 -23.78 17.18 34.18
CA ARG A 364 -23.07 16.27 35.10
C ARG A 364 -22.90 14.86 34.48
N PRO A 365 -21.90 14.07 34.93
CA PRO A 365 -21.60 12.79 34.32
C PRO A 365 -22.69 11.77 34.64
N ALA A 366 -23.34 11.26 33.60
CA ALA A 366 -24.08 10.01 33.66
C ALA A 366 -23.08 8.86 33.47
N GLU A 367 -23.29 7.81 34.26
CA GLU A 367 -22.51 6.58 34.39
C GLU A 367 -21.87 6.09 33.08
N PHE A 368 -20.54 6.04 33.08
CA PHE A 368 -19.76 5.28 32.10
C PHE A 368 -20.15 3.80 32.23
N MET A 369 -20.83 3.27 31.22
CA MET A 369 -20.95 1.83 31.03
C MET A 369 -19.55 1.27 30.74
N SER A 370 -19.08 0.38 31.60
CA SER A 370 -17.82 -0.33 31.45
C SER A 370 -17.85 -1.18 30.17
N ILE A 371 -16.90 -0.93 29.27
CA ILE A 371 -16.65 -1.82 28.12
C ILE A 371 -15.82 -2.99 28.65
N GLU A 372 -16.47 -3.92 29.32
CA GLU A 372 -15.89 -5.22 29.66
C GLU A 372 -16.08 -6.15 28.47
N ASN A 373 -15.11 -6.22 27.55
CA ASN A 373 -14.85 -7.40 26.69
C ASN A 373 -13.60 -7.26 25.78
N LEU A 374 -12.50 -6.74 26.30
CA LEU A 374 -11.18 -6.94 25.68
C LEU A 374 -10.34 -7.76 26.64
N LYS A 375 -10.13 -9.04 26.32
CA LYS A 375 -8.97 -9.76 26.86
C LYS A 375 -7.75 -9.13 26.19
N THR A 376 -7.20 -8.11 26.83
CA THR A 376 -6.00 -7.40 26.38
C THR A 376 -4.83 -8.36 26.49
N TYR A 377 -4.41 -8.90 25.34
CA TYR A 377 -3.11 -9.53 25.19
C TYR A 377 -2.09 -8.41 25.03
N ASP A 378 -1.08 -8.37 25.90
CA ASP A 378 0.00 -7.38 25.85
C ASP A 378 1.13 -7.90 24.93
N PRO A 379 1.36 -7.31 23.75
CA PRO A 379 2.42 -7.72 22.83
C PRO A 379 3.85 -7.45 23.35
N PHE A 380 4.01 -6.77 24.49
CA PHE A 380 5.30 -6.53 25.16
C PHE A 380 5.48 -7.27 26.48
N ALA A 381 4.53 -8.13 26.89
CA ALA A 381 4.69 -8.93 28.11
C ALA A 381 5.95 -9.84 28.08
N GLU A 382 6.45 -10.16 26.89
CA GLU A 382 7.69 -10.92 26.69
C GLU A 382 8.97 -10.05 26.70
N ALA A 383 8.84 -8.71 26.71
CA ALA A 383 9.96 -7.77 26.68
C ALA A 383 10.37 -7.24 28.08
N ASP A 384 9.49 -7.36 29.08
CA ASP A 384 9.72 -6.86 30.44
C ASP A 384 10.34 -7.90 31.41
N GLU A 385 10.63 -9.13 30.95
CA GLU A 385 11.18 -10.22 31.79
C GLU A 385 12.73 -10.33 31.82
N ASP A 386 13.49 -9.31 31.42
CA ASP A 386 14.97 -9.39 31.43
C ASP A 386 15.68 -8.62 32.56
N THR A 387 15.02 -8.48 33.72
CA THR A 387 15.72 -8.14 34.97
C THR A 387 15.23 -8.98 36.15
N GLY A 388 15.86 -10.14 36.36
CA GLY A 388 15.93 -10.79 37.67
C GLY A 388 15.47 -12.26 37.75
N VAL A 389 16.42 -13.17 37.51
CA VAL A 389 16.58 -14.51 38.11
C VAL A 389 15.30 -15.23 38.63
N GLN A 390 14.71 -16.14 37.84
CA GLN A 390 14.56 -17.57 38.16
C GLN A 390 13.89 -18.40 37.03
N THR A 391 14.56 -19.49 36.64
CA THR A 391 14.08 -20.71 35.94
C THR A 391 13.32 -20.58 34.60
N LYS A 392 14.09 -20.42 33.51
CA LYS A 392 13.67 -20.64 32.12
C LYS A 392 13.15 -22.06 31.89
N GLN A 393 11.87 -22.22 31.53
CA GLN A 393 11.42 -23.36 30.72
C GLN A 393 11.63 -23.01 29.25
N THR A 394 12.81 -23.33 28.71
CA THR A 394 13.10 -23.22 27.28
C THR A 394 12.21 -24.19 26.49
N GLN A 395 11.30 -23.70 25.66
CA GLN A 395 10.68 -24.50 24.61
C GLN A 395 11.75 -24.88 23.57
N ASN A 396 12.19 -26.14 23.58
CA ASN A 396 13.21 -26.67 22.67
C ASN A 396 12.59 -26.97 21.29
N TYR A 397 12.64 -26.01 20.37
CA TYR A 397 12.25 -26.23 18.98
C TYR A 397 13.34 -26.96 18.18
N ILE A 398 12.92 -27.83 17.25
CA ILE A 398 13.79 -28.51 16.30
C ILE A 398 13.84 -27.68 15.02
N HIS A 399 15.03 -27.25 14.62
CA HIS A 399 15.23 -26.43 13.43
C HIS A 399 15.80 -27.27 12.28
N ILE A 400 15.11 -27.31 11.15
CA ILE A 400 15.61 -27.89 9.90
C ILE A 400 15.96 -26.73 8.97
N ARG A 401 17.22 -26.58 8.57
CA ARG A 401 17.66 -25.48 7.69
C ARG A 401 18.31 -26.03 6.43
N ILE A 402 18.20 -25.30 5.32
CA ILE A 402 18.99 -25.55 4.11
C ILE A 402 20.13 -24.52 3.99
N GLN A 403 21.30 -24.97 3.59
CA GLN A 403 22.48 -24.14 3.36
C GLN A 403 23.08 -24.46 1.98
N GLN A 404 23.49 -23.44 1.24
CA GLN A 404 24.15 -23.61 -0.05
C GLN A 404 25.65 -23.83 0.17
N ARG A 405 26.19 -24.96 -0.31
CA ARG A 405 27.60 -25.32 -0.08
C ARG A 405 28.52 -24.81 -1.18
N ASN A 406 28.14 -24.94 -2.46
CA ASN A 406 28.89 -24.44 -3.62
C ASN A 406 28.01 -24.51 -4.89
N GLY A 407 27.81 -23.38 -5.58
CA GLY A 407 27.01 -23.34 -6.83
C GLY A 407 25.62 -23.93 -6.64
N ARG A 408 25.23 -24.96 -7.42
CA ARG A 408 23.91 -25.62 -7.33
C ARG A 408 23.79 -26.67 -6.20
N LYS A 409 24.81 -26.88 -5.37
CA LYS A 409 24.80 -27.93 -4.32
C LYS A 409 24.32 -27.38 -2.97
N THR A 410 23.34 -28.05 -2.38
CA THR A 410 22.73 -27.71 -1.09
C THR A 410 23.00 -28.77 -0.01
N LEU A 411 22.88 -28.37 1.25
CA LEU A 411 23.03 -29.19 2.44
C LEU A 411 21.86 -28.92 3.38
N THR A 412 21.25 -29.95 3.94
CA THR A 412 20.20 -29.82 4.95
C THR A 412 20.78 -30.09 6.35
N THR A 413 20.56 -29.19 7.30
CA THR A 413 21.03 -29.31 8.69
C THR A 413 19.85 -29.44 9.65
N VAL A 414 19.88 -30.42 10.54
CA VAL A 414 18.86 -30.66 11.57
C VAL A 414 19.45 -30.38 12.94
N GLN A 415 18.87 -29.40 13.65
CA GLN A 415 19.33 -28.88 14.94
C GLN A 415 18.24 -29.02 16.00
N GLY A 416 18.63 -29.11 17.27
CA GLY A 416 17.69 -29.12 18.40
C GLY A 416 17.06 -30.48 18.70
N LEU A 417 17.61 -31.58 18.18
CA LEU A 417 17.12 -32.92 18.51
C LEU A 417 17.28 -33.19 20.02
N PRO A 418 16.21 -33.61 20.73
CA PRO A 418 16.28 -33.91 22.16
C PRO A 418 17.33 -34.97 22.49
N LYS A 419 18.14 -34.74 23.55
CA LYS A 419 19.21 -35.66 24.01
C LYS A 419 18.73 -37.08 24.39
N LYS A 420 17.41 -37.29 24.51
CA LYS A 420 16.79 -38.60 24.73
C LYS A 420 16.92 -39.53 23.51
N PHE A 421 17.23 -39.01 22.33
CA PHE A 421 17.39 -39.80 21.12
C PHE A 421 18.85 -39.93 20.68
N ASP A 422 19.26 -41.13 20.30
CA ASP A 422 20.60 -41.41 19.80
C ASP A 422 20.73 -40.97 18.33
N GLN A 423 21.40 -39.83 18.14
CA GLN A 423 21.60 -39.21 16.83
C GLN A 423 22.35 -40.11 15.83
N LYS A 424 23.21 -41.03 16.30
CA LYS A 424 23.94 -41.97 15.44
C LYS A 424 23.00 -43.02 14.83
N LYS A 425 21.99 -43.46 15.57
CA LYS A 425 20.95 -44.38 15.07
C LYS A 425 20.04 -43.68 14.08
N ILE A 426 19.63 -42.45 14.39
CA ILE A 426 18.81 -41.61 13.50
C ILE A 426 19.52 -41.41 12.16
N LEU A 427 20.80 -41.03 12.18
CA LEU A 427 21.59 -40.86 10.96
C LEU A 427 21.66 -42.15 10.13
N LYS A 428 21.76 -43.32 10.77
CA LYS A 428 21.81 -44.62 10.06
C LYS A 428 20.48 -44.95 9.35
N VAL A 429 19.35 -44.64 9.98
CA VAL A 429 18.01 -44.85 9.40
C VAL A 429 17.77 -43.86 8.26
N ILE A 430 18.09 -42.59 8.44
CA ILE A 430 17.96 -41.52 7.44
C ILE A 430 18.80 -41.84 6.19
N LYS A 431 20.06 -42.28 6.36
CA LYS A 431 20.92 -42.71 5.24
C LYS A 431 20.33 -43.87 4.45
N LYS A 432 19.71 -44.84 5.15
CA LYS A 432 19.10 -46.02 4.52
C LYS A 432 17.80 -45.68 3.81
N LYS A 433 16.99 -44.76 4.36
CA LYS A 433 15.66 -44.39 3.85
C LYS A 433 15.74 -43.38 2.69
N PHE A 434 16.64 -42.40 2.75
CA PHE A 434 16.72 -41.32 1.76
C PHE A 434 17.88 -41.45 0.76
N ALA A 435 18.65 -42.56 0.80
CA ALA A 435 19.80 -42.82 -0.06
C ALA A 435 20.81 -41.64 -0.14
N CYS A 436 20.91 -40.83 0.92
CA CYS A 436 21.73 -39.62 0.97
C CYS A 436 22.93 -39.81 1.90
N ASN A 437 24.00 -39.06 1.64
CA ASN A 437 25.17 -39.05 2.53
C ASN A 437 25.00 -38.00 3.63
N GLY A 438 25.51 -38.28 4.83
CA GLY A 438 25.35 -37.39 5.98
C GLY A 438 26.38 -37.61 7.08
N THR A 439 26.62 -36.58 7.87
CA THR A 439 27.64 -36.55 8.93
C THR A 439 27.11 -35.81 10.16
N ILE A 440 27.57 -36.22 11.35
CA ILE A 440 27.31 -35.48 12.59
C ILE A 440 28.47 -34.52 12.79
N VAL A 441 28.18 -33.24 12.94
CA VAL A 441 29.16 -32.18 13.18
C VAL A 441 28.85 -31.56 14.54
N ASN A 442 29.87 -31.38 15.37
CA ASN A 442 29.73 -30.68 16.65
C ASN A 442 30.15 -29.23 16.45
N ASP A 443 29.20 -28.30 16.62
CA ASP A 443 29.42 -26.86 16.45
C ASP A 443 29.54 -26.19 17.82
N SER A 444 30.52 -25.30 17.97
CA SER A 444 30.83 -24.59 19.23
C SER A 444 29.72 -23.68 19.75
N GLU A 445 28.80 -23.22 18.89
CA GLU A 445 27.63 -22.44 19.29
C GLU A 445 26.32 -23.23 19.25
N MET A 446 26.22 -24.29 18.41
CA MET A 446 24.94 -24.94 18.08
C MET A 446 24.81 -26.42 18.49
N GLY A 447 25.83 -26.99 19.15
CA GLY A 447 25.81 -28.37 19.65
C GLY A 447 25.96 -29.43 18.55
N GLU A 448 25.52 -30.67 18.81
CA GLU A 448 25.56 -31.76 17.82
C GLU A 448 24.47 -31.58 16.75
N VAL A 449 24.89 -31.40 15.49
CA VAL A 449 24.03 -31.14 14.33
C VAL A 449 24.18 -32.28 13.31
N ILE A 450 23.05 -32.74 12.76
CA ILE A 450 23.04 -33.70 11.65
C ILE A 450 23.05 -32.94 10.33
N GLN A 451 24.03 -33.21 9.47
CA GLN A 451 24.14 -32.62 8.13
C GLN A 451 23.88 -33.69 7.06
N LEU A 452 22.99 -33.39 6.10
CA LEU A 452 22.63 -34.26 4.98
C LEU A 452 22.91 -33.55 3.65
N GLN A 453 23.37 -34.30 2.64
CA GLN A 453 23.58 -33.77 1.30
C GLN A 453 22.26 -33.63 0.53
N GLY A 454 22.06 -32.50 -0.14
CA GLY A 454 20.85 -32.17 -0.90
C GLY A 454 19.79 -31.44 -0.08
N ASP A 455 18.68 -31.05 -0.73
CA ASP A 455 17.48 -30.56 -0.06
C ASP A 455 16.63 -31.76 0.36
N GLN A 456 16.60 -32.03 1.67
CA GLN A 456 15.91 -33.16 2.28
C GLN A 456 14.89 -32.67 3.32
N ARG A 457 14.50 -31.39 3.26
CA ARG A 457 13.71 -30.74 4.32
C ARG A 457 12.33 -31.39 4.52
N LYS A 458 11.63 -31.68 3.43
CA LYS A 458 10.30 -32.30 3.45
C LYS A 458 10.36 -33.73 3.98
N ASP A 459 11.31 -34.50 3.46
CA ASP A 459 11.54 -35.89 3.82
C ASP A 459 11.95 -36.05 5.29
N VAL A 460 12.79 -35.15 5.81
CA VAL A 460 13.16 -35.14 7.22
C VAL A 460 11.99 -34.69 8.10
N GLN A 461 11.23 -33.67 7.71
CA GLN A 461 10.05 -33.23 8.45
C GLN A 461 9.03 -34.37 8.59
N GLU A 462 8.75 -35.09 7.49
CA GLU A 462 7.85 -36.23 7.47
C GLU A 462 8.35 -37.37 8.37
N PHE A 463 9.65 -37.68 8.33
CA PHE A 463 10.26 -38.69 9.19
C PHE A 463 10.21 -38.33 10.69
N LEU A 464 10.28 -37.05 11.05
CA LEU A 464 10.17 -36.64 12.46
C LEU A 464 8.73 -36.75 13.00
N ILE A 465 7.72 -36.65 12.13
CA ILE A 465 6.29 -36.66 12.48
C ILE A 465 5.69 -38.09 12.41
N ASP A 466 6.23 -38.96 11.55
CA ASP A 466 5.67 -40.29 11.30
C ASP A 466 5.60 -41.17 12.57
N LYS A 467 4.45 -41.82 12.78
CA LYS A 467 4.13 -42.68 13.93
C LYS A 467 4.52 -44.15 13.74
N LYS A 468 4.77 -44.60 12.51
CA LYS A 468 5.11 -46.01 12.25
C LYS A 468 6.62 -46.28 12.19
N GLU A 469 7.40 -45.35 11.63
CA GLU A 469 8.86 -45.50 11.50
C GLU A 469 9.68 -44.29 12.01
N GLY A 470 9.01 -43.25 12.52
CA GLY A 470 9.60 -41.98 12.93
C GLY A 470 9.77 -41.79 14.44
N LEU A 471 10.01 -40.53 14.84
CA LEU A 471 10.32 -40.15 16.23
C LEU A 471 9.10 -39.64 17.03
N GLU A 472 7.90 -39.68 16.45
CA GLU A 472 6.62 -39.23 17.06
C GLU A 472 6.70 -37.83 17.69
N LEU A 473 7.32 -36.88 16.99
CA LEU A 473 7.42 -35.51 17.47
C LEU A 473 6.21 -34.68 17.01
N ASP A 474 5.72 -33.81 17.90
CA ASP A 474 4.61 -32.92 17.58
C ASP A 474 5.04 -31.93 16.48
N SER A 475 4.23 -31.83 15.42
CA SER A 475 4.47 -30.92 14.29
C SER A 475 4.67 -29.47 14.73
N LYS A 476 4.11 -29.07 15.88
CA LYS A 476 4.27 -27.73 16.44
C LYS A 476 5.69 -27.44 16.94
N THR A 477 6.51 -28.46 17.17
CA THR A 477 7.88 -28.32 17.69
C THR A 477 8.95 -28.24 16.60
N ILE A 478 8.57 -28.41 15.32
CA ILE A 478 9.50 -28.46 14.18
C ILE A 478 9.35 -27.18 13.37
N LYS A 479 10.45 -26.42 13.22
CA LYS A 479 10.53 -25.23 12.37
C LYS A 479 11.43 -25.52 11.17
N VAL A 480 10.85 -25.49 9.97
CA VAL A 480 11.58 -25.65 8.71
C VAL A 480 11.95 -24.28 8.15
N HIS A 481 13.23 -24.07 7.87
CA HIS A 481 13.80 -22.83 7.35
C HIS A 481 14.30 -23.07 5.93
N GLY A 482 14.03 -22.12 5.04
CA GLY A 482 14.32 -22.19 3.61
C GLY A 482 14.90 -20.91 3.04
N PHE A 483 15.36 -20.99 1.79
CA PHE A 483 15.46 -19.82 0.92
C PHE A 483 14.08 -19.31 0.57
#